data_AF-A0A4R6JSK4-F1
#
_entry.id   AF-A0A4R6JSK4-F1
#
_cell.length_a   1.000
_cell.length_b   1.000
_cell.length_c   1.000
_cell.angle_alpha   90.00
_cell.angle_beta   90.00
_cell.angle_gamma   90.00
#
_symmetry.space_group_name_H-M   'P 1'
#
loop_
_entity.id
_entity.type
_entity.pdbx_description
1 polymer ?
#
loop_
_entity_poly.entity_id
_entity_poly.type
_entity_poly.pdbx_seq_one_letter_code
_entity_poly.pdbx_strand_id
1 'polypeptide(L)'
;MGHVRAALYLDFDNVFGGLYRLDPEAAVQFASDPGGWLRRMSVTATSEAPRRWLVLRCYLNPAGWVHHTDAAGEQTRLFFSKFRPWFVRAGFDVIDCPRYSGTKNAADIRIVVDAVDALSADTRYDEFVIASGDSDMTPLLQRLRRSDRRTMIVSPADAAEAFTSIADHVLDSQQLLELVQGEPVELDEEFPVDTAQGGEAYETFREVVSAEYTAATEPLNMASLAARVRTQLGQSITDSNWFGFGSFARAVAGLKLPELRMSQLFLWDETRHDAPEPGATTVQGPAQPEPVERLAAQLDLPRLPQKWWPAIYETLAAYVESHRFNLTQCTSWSRDRLRDQGVPVSRGAVAFVVRGSAFGGCPLFRLPPPTAAEIGAAFVDNVLSRAESIDMTFTDEESTTVRGWLLDK
;
A
#
# COMPACT_ATOMS: atom_id res chain seq x y z
N MET A 1 -6.88 4.33 -31.87
CA MET A 1 -6.21 3.82 -30.65
C MET A 1 -7.21 3.98 -29.50
N GLY A 2 -7.48 2.91 -28.77
CA GLY A 2 -8.29 2.99 -27.56
C GLY A 2 -7.56 3.80 -26.48
N HIS A 3 -8.31 4.55 -25.67
CA HIS A 3 -7.81 5.26 -24.50
C HIS A 3 -8.84 5.12 -23.39
N VAL A 4 -8.39 4.95 -22.15
CA VAL A 4 -9.25 5.03 -20.97
C VAL A 4 -9.49 6.51 -20.67
N ARG A 5 -10.73 6.98 -20.76
CA ARG A 5 -11.06 8.40 -20.47
C ARG A 5 -11.08 8.60 -18.97
N ALA A 6 -10.06 9.23 -18.42
CA ALA A 6 -9.87 9.34 -16.99
C ALA A 6 -10.13 10.75 -16.47
N ALA A 7 -10.69 10.84 -15.26
CA ALA A 7 -10.87 12.07 -14.51
C ALA A 7 -10.13 11.98 -13.17
N LEU A 8 -9.18 12.88 -12.92
CA LEU A 8 -8.39 12.93 -11.67
C LEU A 8 -8.85 14.08 -10.77
N TYR A 9 -9.11 13.74 -9.52
CA TYR A 9 -9.48 14.65 -8.44
C TYR A 9 -8.47 14.50 -7.31
N LEU A 10 -7.65 15.53 -7.10
CA LEU A 10 -6.55 15.52 -6.13
C LEU A 10 -6.85 16.43 -4.94
N ASP A 11 -7.01 15.83 -3.76
CA ASP A 11 -6.88 16.56 -2.50
C ASP A 11 -5.40 16.80 -2.22
N PHE A 12 -4.93 18.01 -2.57
CA PHE A 12 -3.53 18.35 -2.44
C PHE A 12 -3.07 18.35 -0.97
N ASP A 13 -3.88 18.90 -0.06
CA ASP A 13 -3.54 19.01 1.36
C ASP A 13 -3.34 17.63 1.99
N ASN A 14 -4.23 16.67 1.67
CA ASN A 14 -4.15 15.30 2.16
C ASN A 14 -2.95 14.56 1.58
N VAL A 15 -2.83 14.52 0.24
CA VAL A 15 -1.76 13.78 -0.47
C VAL A 15 -0.39 14.35 -0.16
N PHE A 16 -0.21 15.67 -0.31
CA PHE A 16 1.07 16.32 0.00
C PHE A 16 1.42 16.16 1.48
N GLY A 17 0.47 16.38 2.38
CA GLY A 17 0.70 16.28 3.82
C GLY A 17 1.06 14.86 4.28
N GLY A 18 0.47 13.83 3.67
CA GLY A 18 0.81 12.43 3.94
C GLY A 18 2.20 12.08 3.39
N LEU A 19 2.47 12.40 2.12
CA LEU A 19 3.80 12.20 1.53
C LEU A 19 4.89 12.92 2.32
N TYR A 20 4.63 14.15 2.78
CA TYR A 20 5.60 14.96 3.51
C TYR A 20 5.98 14.34 4.86
N ARG A 21 5.04 13.65 5.53
CA ARG A 21 5.34 12.91 6.76
C ARG A 21 6.22 11.70 6.52
N LEU A 22 6.22 11.15 5.30
CA LEU A 22 7.02 10.00 4.93
C LEU A 22 8.39 10.43 4.40
N ASP A 23 8.40 11.29 3.39
CA ASP A 23 9.60 11.77 2.69
C ASP A 23 9.37 13.21 2.20
N PRO A 24 9.92 14.23 2.89
CA PRO A 24 9.75 15.63 2.52
C PRO A 24 10.28 15.97 1.12
N GLU A 25 11.35 15.31 0.68
CA GLU A 25 11.96 15.57 -0.62
C GLU A 25 11.08 15.02 -1.74
N ALA A 26 10.58 13.79 -1.57
CA ALA A 26 9.63 13.21 -2.51
C ALA A 26 8.29 13.99 -2.53
N ALA A 27 7.82 14.50 -1.40
CA ALA A 27 6.63 15.35 -1.35
C ALA A 27 6.82 16.67 -2.12
N VAL A 28 7.99 17.31 -1.98
CA VAL A 28 8.34 18.50 -2.77
C VAL A 28 8.46 18.18 -4.25
N GLN A 29 9.02 17.02 -4.60
CA GLN A 29 9.10 16.53 -5.99
C GLN A 29 7.70 16.28 -6.57
N PHE A 30 6.81 15.62 -5.83
CA PHE A 30 5.39 15.43 -6.20
C PHE A 30 4.73 16.76 -6.56
N ALA A 31 4.92 17.78 -5.72
CA ALA A 31 4.28 19.07 -5.92
C ALA A 31 4.98 19.97 -6.96
N SER A 32 6.24 19.72 -7.28
CA SER A 32 7.04 20.53 -8.21
C SER A 32 7.13 19.94 -9.63
N ASP A 33 6.86 18.64 -9.80
CA ASP A 33 6.79 17.98 -11.11
C ASP A 33 5.50 17.14 -11.29
N PRO A 34 4.31 17.77 -11.29
CA PRO A 34 3.06 17.07 -11.56
C PRO A 34 2.98 16.44 -12.95
N GLY A 35 3.65 17.02 -13.95
CA GLY A 35 3.67 16.47 -15.30
C GLY A 35 4.42 15.13 -15.39
N GLY A 36 5.51 14.97 -14.62
CA GLY A 36 6.31 13.75 -14.59
C GLY A 36 5.53 12.54 -14.07
N TRP A 37 4.97 12.64 -12.87
CA TRP A 37 4.21 11.52 -12.30
C TRP A 37 2.87 11.31 -12.99
N LEU A 38 2.21 12.35 -13.52
CA LEU A 38 0.97 12.18 -14.28
C LEU A 38 1.20 11.40 -15.59
N ARG A 39 2.34 11.63 -16.25
CA ARG A 39 2.74 10.86 -17.43
C ARG A 39 2.96 9.40 -17.09
N ARG A 40 3.66 9.11 -15.99
CA ARG A 40 3.87 7.73 -15.54
C ARG A 40 2.55 7.06 -15.15
N MET A 41 1.70 7.75 -14.39
CA MET A 41 0.37 7.25 -14.01
C MET A 41 -0.54 6.98 -15.20
N SER A 42 -0.30 7.60 -16.37
CA SER A 42 -1.11 7.32 -17.56
C SER A 42 -1.00 5.88 -18.07
N VAL A 43 0.05 5.16 -17.67
CA VAL A 43 0.32 3.76 -18.06
C VAL A 43 0.40 2.79 -16.87
N THR A 44 0.32 3.28 -15.63
CA THR A 44 0.35 2.48 -14.40
C THR A 44 -1.01 1.82 -14.17
N ALA A 45 -1.11 0.51 -13.92
CA ALA A 45 -2.40 -0.15 -13.61
C ALA A 45 -3.44 0.06 -14.71
N THR A 46 -3.03 -0.10 -15.97
CA THR A 46 -3.94 -0.13 -17.11
C THR A 46 -3.72 -1.40 -17.92
N SER A 47 -4.75 -2.25 -18.01
CA SER A 47 -4.68 -3.53 -18.73
C SER A 47 -4.97 -3.43 -20.23
N GLU A 48 -5.66 -2.36 -20.66
CA GLU A 48 -6.22 -2.28 -22.03
C GLU A 48 -5.62 -1.14 -22.87
N ALA A 49 -5.44 0.04 -22.29
CA ALA A 49 -5.00 1.24 -22.99
C ALA A 49 -4.48 2.31 -22.02
N PRO A 50 -3.60 3.22 -22.47
CA PRO A 50 -3.18 4.35 -21.65
C PRO A 50 -4.35 5.28 -21.35
N ARG A 51 -4.31 5.90 -20.16
CA ARG A 51 -5.27 6.94 -19.77
C ARG A 51 -5.12 8.17 -20.65
N ARG A 52 -6.27 8.68 -21.10
CA ARG A 52 -6.42 10.05 -21.58
C ARG A 52 -7.07 10.86 -20.48
N TRP A 53 -6.30 11.73 -19.85
CA TRP A 53 -6.79 12.66 -18.83
C TRP A 53 -7.71 13.71 -19.49
N LEU A 54 -8.99 13.68 -19.13
CA LEU A 54 -10.00 14.65 -19.56
C LEU A 54 -10.30 15.68 -18.48
N VAL A 55 -10.15 15.30 -17.21
CA VAL A 55 -10.28 16.18 -16.06
C VAL A 55 -9.03 16.02 -15.20
N LEU A 56 -8.42 17.14 -14.85
CA LEU A 56 -7.31 17.25 -13.91
C LEU A 56 -7.65 18.37 -12.93
N ARG A 57 -8.10 18.04 -11.72
CA ARG A 57 -8.45 19.02 -10.70
C ARG A 57 -7.61 18.83 -9.45
N CYS A 58 -7.04 19.93 -8.96
CA CYS A 58 -6.23 19.99 -7.77
C CYS A 58 -6.91 20.92 -6.75
N TYR A 59 -7.38 20.35 -5.66
CA TYR A 59 -8.07 21.05 -4.58
C TYR A 59 -7.05 21.38 -3.51
N LEU A 60 -6.80 22.67 -3.31
CA LEU A 60 -5.69 23.16 -2.50
C LEU A 60 -6.17 24.25 -1.57
N ASN A 61 -5.76 24.19 -0.29
CA ASN A 61 -5.94 25.31 0.62
C ASN A 61 -4.84 26.36 0.39
N PRO A 62 -5.15 27.57 -0.08
CA PRO A 62 -4.13 28.59 -0.39
C PRO A 62 -3.36 29.07 0.84
N ALA A 63 -3.95 28.92 2.03
CA ALA A 63 -3.31 29.21 3.31
C ALA A 63 -2.75 27.96 4.01
N GLY A 64 -2.83 26.78 3.39
CA GLY A 64 -2.30 25.53 3.91
C GLY A 64 -0.77 25.53 3.92
N TRP A 65 -0.18 24.86 4.91
CA TRP A 65 1.27 24.77 5.08
C TRP A 65 1.68 23.55 5.89
N VAL A 66 2.95 23.16 5.77
CA VAL A 66 3.63 22.18 6.65
C VAL A 66 4.86 22.81 7.28
N HIS A 67 5.27 22.29 8.44
CA HIS A 67 6.59 22.60 9.01
C HIS A 67 7.67 22.05 8.09
N HIS A 68 8.67 22.87 7.75
CA HIS A 68 9.76 22.49 6.87
C HIS A 68 11.09 22.96 7.44
N THR A 69 12.05 22.05 7.46
CA THR A 69 13.45 22.40 7.76
C THR A 69 14.12 22.82 6.46
N ASP A 70 14.57 24.06 6.39
CA ASP A 70 15.26 24.56 5.20
C ASP A 70 16.72 24.06 5.10
N ALA A 71 17.42 24.47 4.04
CA ALA A 71 18.82 24.08 3.83
C ALA A 71 19.78 24.59 4.92
N ALA A 72 19.38 25.60 5.71
CA ALA A 72 20.14 26.13 6.83
C ALA A 72 19.80 25.43 8.17
N GLY A 73 18.83 24.50 8.16
CA GLY A 73 18.38 23.80 9.37
C GLY A 73 17.29 24.57 10.15
N GLU A 74 16.77 25.67 9.61
CA GLU A 74 15.76 26.48 10.29
C GLU A 74 14.36 25.93 10.04
N GLN A 75 13.53 25.94 11.09
CA GLN A 75 12.13 25.56 10.99
C GLN A 75 11.31 26.71 10.39
N THR A 76 10.82 26.48 9.18
CA THR A 76 10.03 27.43 8.40
C THR A 76 8.66 26.85 8.06
N ARG A 77 7.78 27.67 7.48
CA ARG A 77 6.49 27.23 6.94
C ARG A 77 6.61 27.09 5.43
N LEU A 78 6.37 25.89 4.92
CA LEU A 78 6.24 25.64 3.49
C LEU A 78 4.77 25.71 3.09
N PHE A 79 4.38 26.84 2.49
CA PHE A 79 3.01 27.09 2.05
C PHE A 79 2.67 26.35 0.76
N PHE A 80 1.47 25.77 0.70
CA PHE A 80 0.99 25.00 -0.46
C PHE A 80 0.81 25.86 -1.71
N SER A 81 0.44 27.13 -1.53
CA SER A 81 0.32 28.11 -2.62
C SER A 81 1.59 28.26 -3.46
N LYS A 82 2.77 27.95 -2.91
CA LYS A 82 4.06 27.91 -3.63
C LYS A 82 4.04 26.94 -4.82
N PHE A 83 3.26 25.86 -4.74
CA PHE A 83 3.24 24.79 -5.74
C PHE A 83 2.22 25.01 -6.87
N ARG A 84 1.28 25.95 -6.71
CA ARG A 84 0.25 26.25 -7.72
C ARG A 84 0.80 26.42 -9.15
N PRO A 85 1.90 27.15 -9.39
CA PRO A 85 2.40 27.34 -10.76
C PRO A 85 2.78 26.04 -11.47
N TRP A 86 3.24 25.02 -10.73
CA TRP A 86 3.63 23.73 -11.30
C TRP A 86 2.41 22.93 -11.75
N PHE A 87 1.35 22.89 -10.94
CA PHE A 87 0.09 22.23 -11.30
C PHE A 87 -0.59 22.90 -12.50
N VAL A 88 -0.65 24.23 -12.53
CA VAL A 88 -1.20 24.98 -13.68
C VAL A 88 -0.41 24.66 -14.96
N ARG A 89 0.92 24.63 -14.90
CA ARG A 89 1.77 24.27 -16.05
C ARG A 89 1.57 22.83 -16.52
N ALA A 90 1.23 21.91 -15.62
CA ALA A 90 0.92 20.53 -15.94
C ALA A 90 -0.52 20.31 -16.43
N GLY A 91 -1.33 21.37 -16.54
CA GLY A 91 -2.69 21.32 -17.08
C GLY A 91 -3.79 21.05 -16.05
N PHE A 92 -3.49 21.17 -14.76
CA PHE A 92 -4.52 21.10 -13.72
C PHE A 92 -5.32 22.40 -13.60
N ASP A 93 -6.62 22.26 -13.39
CA ASP A 93 -7.44 23.31 -12.80
C ASP A 93 -7.22 23.30 -11.28
N VAL A 94 -6.68 24.40 -10.74
CA VAL A 94 -6.35 24.52 -9.32
C VAL A 94 -7.45 25.30 -8.61
N ILE A 95 -8.18 24.60 -7.75
CA ILE A 95 -9.37 25.09 -7.05
C ILE A 95 -9.00 25.45 -5.62
N ASP A 96 -9.18 26.72 -5.28
CA ASP A 96 -8.93 27.23 -3.94
C ASP A 96 -10.01 26.73 -2.96
N CYS A 97 -9.59 25.94 -1.98
CA CYS A 97 -10.42 25.36 -0.93
C CYS A 97 -9.98 25.91 0.44
N PRO A 98 -10.32 27.17 0.78
CA PRO A 98 -9.97 27.73 2.08
C PRO A 98 -10.74 27.03 3.20
N ARG A 99 -10.14 27.00 4.40
CA ARG A 99 -10.84 26.48 5.58
C ARG A 99 -11.81 27.53 6.11
N TYR A 100 -13.11 27.27 5.96
CA TYR A 100 -14.18 28.13 6.48
C TYR A 100 -14.44 27.91 7.98
N SER A 101 -14.06 26.75 8.52
CA SER A 101 -14.10 26.42 9.95
C SER A 101 -12.93 25.50 10.32
N GLY A 102 -12.77 25.15 11.59
CA GLY A 102 -11.67 24.28 12.05
C GLY A 102 -11.67 22.85 11.47
N THR A 103 -12.77 22.42 10.83
CA THR A 103 -12.90 21.08 10.23
C THR A 103 -12.49 21.07 8.75
N LYS A 104 -11.93 19.95 8.29
CA LYS A 104 -11.22 19.82 7.00
C LYS A 104 -12.12 19.60 5.77
N ASN A 105 -13.43 19.78 5.87
CA ASN A 105 -14.35 19.11 4.95
C ASN A 105 -14.60 19.86 3.61
N ALA A 106 -14.00 21.04 3.40
CA ALA A 106 -14.33 21.88 2.23
C ALA A 106 -13.82 21.28 0.91
N ALA A 107 -12.60 20.74 0.90
CA ALA A 107 -12.03 20.07 -0.27
C ALA A 107 -12.82 18.79 -0.59
N ASP A 108 -13.15 17.99 0.43
CA ASP A 108 -13.85 16.72 0.26
C ASP A 108 -15.24 16.91 -0.34
N ILE A 109 -16.03 17.84 0.20
CA ILE A 109 -17.35 18.18 -0.33
C ILE A 109 -17.22 18.63 -1.79
N ARG A 110 -16.22 19.46 -2.09
CA ARG A 110 -16.06 19.98 -3.45
C ARG A 110 -15.64 18.91 -4.44
N ILE A 111 -14.73 18.01 -4.05
CA ILE A 111 -14.34 16.83 -4.83
C ILE A 111 -15.57 15.97 -5.15
N VAL A 112 -16.39 15.67 -4.13
CA VAL A 112 -17.59 14.84 -4.30
C VAL A 112 -18.58 15.47 -5.27
N VAL A 113 -18.88 16.77 -5.11
CA VAL A 113 -19.78 17.51 -6.01
C VAL A 113 -19.25 17.47 -7.45
N ASP A 114 -17.99 17.82 -7.63
CA ASP A 114 -17.37 17.90 -8.96
C ASP A 114 -17.27 16.52 -9.65
N ALA A 115 -17.06 15.44 -8.89
CA ALA A 115 -17.03 14.07 -9.41
C ALA A 115 -18.44 13.58 -9.80
N VAL A 116 -19.47 13.91 -9.02
CA VAL A 116 -20.87 13.59 -9.33
C VAL A 116 -21.37 14.38 -10.55
N ASP A 117 -20.96 15.63 -10.69
CA ASP A 117 -21.25 16.45 -11.88
C ASP A 117 -20.61 15.85 -13.12
N ALA A 118 -19.34 15.43 -13.05
CA ALA A 118 -18.67 14.74 -14.14
C ALA A 118 -19.31 13.38 -14.46
N LEU A 119 -19.77 12.64 -13.46
CA LEU A 119 -20.50 11.39 -13.66
C LEU A 119 -21.81 11.61 -14.44
N SER A 120 -22.42 12.78 -14.28
CA SER A 120 -23.70 13.15 -14.91
C SER A 120 -23.53 13.90 -16.24
N ALA A 121 -22.30 14.13 -16.70
CA ALA A 121 -22.01 14.84 -17.93
C ALA A 121 -22.26 13.96 -19.17
N ASP A 122 -22.46 14.61 -20.34
CA ASP A 122 -22.59 13.92 -21.63
C ASP A 122 -21.35 13.07 -21.97
N THR A 123 -20.19 13.50 -21.50
CA THR A 123 -18.94 12.75 -21.65
C THR A 123 -18.92 11.57 -20.69
N ARG A 124 -18.91 10.35 -21.22
CA ARG A 124 -18.59 9.15 -20.43
C ARG A 124 -17.09 9.11 -20.14
N TYR A 125 -16.75 9.32 -18.87
CA TYR A 125 -15.46 8.96 -18.29
C TYR A 125 -15.49 7.46 -17.96
N ASP A 126 -14.42 6.74 -18.26
CA ASP A 126 -14.31 5.30 -18.01
C ASP A 126 -13.77 5.03 -16.60
N GLU A 127 -12.98 5.96 -16.08
CA GLU A 127 -12.29 5.83 -14.80
C GLU A 127 -12.23 7.16 -14.03
N PHE A 128 -12.38 7.07 -12.72
CA PHE A 128 -12.21 8.16 -11.77
C PHE A 128 -11.03 7.87 -10.84
N VAL A 129 -10.05 8.76 -10.83
CA VAL A 129 -8.91 8.70 -9.92
C VAL A 129 -9.17 9.69 -8.78
N ILE A 130 -9.33 9.17 -7.57
CA ILE A 130 -9.54 9.95 -6.35
C ILE A 130 -8.26 9.90 -5.54
N ALA A 131 -7.50 10.99 -5.56
CA ALA A 131 -6.27 11.11 -4.80
C ALA A 131 -6.57 11.78 -3.45
N SER A 132 -6.96 10.94 -2.48
CA SER A 132 -7.22 11.28 -1.09
C SER A 132 -7.15 10.00 -0.24
N GLY A 133 -6.72 10.13 1.02
CA GLY A 133 -6.82 9.07 2.03
C GLY A 133 -8.07 9.14 2.90
N ASP A 134 -9.05 9.98 2.58
CA ASP A 134 -10.26 10.15 3.40
C ASP A 134 -11.34 9.10 3.08
N SER A 135 -11.62 8.22 4.04
CA SER A 135 -12.64 7.17 3.94
C SER A 135 -14.07 7.71 3.85
N ASP A 136 -14.32 8.97 4.21
CA ASP A 136 -15.64 9.60 4.08
C ASP A 136 -16.09 9.69 2.61
N MET A 137 -15.19 9.48 1.65
CA MET A 137 -15.50 9.39 0.22
C MET A 137 -16.03 8.02 -0.23
N THR A 138 -16.18 7.04 0.67
CA THR A 138 -16.75 5.71 0.37
C THR A 138 -18.09 5.77 -0.41
N PRO A 139 -19.07 6.64 -0.05
CA PRO A 139 -20.33 6.75 -0.80
C PRO A 139 -20.15 7.25 -2.25
N LEU A 140 -19.13 8.07 -2.52
CA LEU A 140 -18.80 8.51 -3.88
C LEU A 140 -18.35 7.30 -4.72
N LEU A 141 -17.42 6.49 -4.21
CA LEU A 141 -16.93 5.30 -4.90
C LEU A 141 -18.05 4.30 -5.20
N GLN A 142 -18.95 4.07 -4.24
CA GLN A 142 -20.14 3.23 -4.46
C GLN A 142 -21.02 3.75 -5.60
N ARG A 143 -21.21 5.07 -5.70
CA ARG A 143 -22.02 5.69 -6.76
C ARG A 143 -21.35 5.58 -8.13
N LEU A 144 -20.02 5.75 -8.19
CA LEU A 144 -19.22 5.56 -9.40
C LEU A 144 -19.34 4.11 -9.89
N ARG A 145 -19.13 3.14 -8.98
CA ARG A 145 -19.24 1.71 -9.26
C ARG A 145 -20.65 1.30 -9.71
N ARG A 146 -21.71 1.79 -9.06
CA ARG A 146 -23.11 1.59 -9.50
C ARG A 146 -23.39 2.11 -10.91
N SER A 147 -22.59 3.07 -11.37
CA SER A 147 -22.72 3.64 -12.70
C SER A 147 -21.83 2.93 -13.72
N ASP A 148 -21.18 1.82 -13.35
CA ASP A 148 -20.24 1.07 -14.19
C ASP A 148 -19.03 1.94 -14.60
N ARG A 149 -18.31 2.44 -13.60
CA ARG A 149 -17.08 3.23 -13.72
C ARG A 149 -15.97 2.58 -12.92
N ARG A 150 -14.76 2.53 -13.49
CA ARG A 150 -13.56 2.12 -12.76
C ARG A 150 -13.13 3.23 -11.79
N THR A 151 -12.50 2.86 -10.71
CA THR A 151 -12.06 3.73 -9.64
C THR A 151 -10.65 3.39 -9.21
N MET A 152 -9.80 4.40 -9.14
CA MET A 152 -8.46 4.30 -8.57
C MET A 152 -8.36 5.24 -7.38
N ILE A 153 -7.95 4.71 -6.23
CA ILE A 153 -7.59 5.54 -5.06
C ILE A 153 -6.08 5.77 -5.09
N VAL A 154 -5.65 6.99 -4.84
CA VAL A 154 -4.24 7.32 -4.55
C VAL A 154 -4.17 7.81 -3.11
N SER A 155 -3.61 6.98 -2.22
CA SER A 155 -3.58 7.29 -0.78
C SER A 155 -2.15 7.43 -0.27
N PRO A 156 -1.80 8.56 0.38
CA PRO A 156 -0.47 8.78 0.96
C PRO A 156 -0.31 8.12 2.35
N ALA A 157 -1.37 7.50 2.87
CA ALA A 157 -1.42 6.85 4.17
C ALA A 157 -2.19 5.52 4.05
N ASP A 158 -2.12 4.69 5.09
CA ASP A 158 -2.91 3.47 5.16
C ASP A 158 -4.40 3.87 5.20
N ALA A 159 -5.08 3.66 4.07
CA ALA A 159 -6.50 3.93 3.92
C ALA A 159 -7.31 2.77 4.53
N ALA A 160 -8.50 3.08 5.05
CA ALA A 160 -9.38 2.07 5.65
C ALA A 160 -9.73 0.97 4.63
N GLU A 161 -9.78 -0.29 5.08
CA GLU A 161 -10.11 -1.45 4.23
C GLU A 161 -11.44 -1.29 3.49
N ALA A 162 -12.45 -0.74 4.17
CA ALA A 162 -13.75 -0.46 3.56
C ALA A 162 -13.67 0.55 2.41
N PHE A 163 -12.69 1.47 2.44
CA PHE A 163 -12.46 2.45 1.39
C PHE A 163 -11.69 1.83 0.22
N THR A 164 -10.64 1.06 0.50
CA THR A 164 -9.78 0.43 -0.52
C THR A 164 -10.44 -0.74 -1.24
N SER A 165 -11.23 -1.56 -0.54
CA SER A 165 -11.93 -2.74 -1.12
C SER A 165 -13.00 -2.41 -2.17
N ILE A 166 -13.51 -1.18 -2.18
CA ILE A 166 -14.51 -0.74 -3.16
C ILE A 166 -13.84 -0.32 -4.47
N ALA A 167 -12.59 0.14 -4.41
CA ALA A 167 -11.85 0.61 -5.56
C ALA A 167 -11.34 -0.55 -6.43
N ASP A 168 -11.24 -0.31 -7.74
CA ASP A 168 -10.66 -1.29 -8.67
C ASP A 168 -9.14 -1.33 -8.54
N HIS A 169 -8.52 -0.18 -8.25
CA HIS A 169 -7.09 -0.06 -8.00
C HIS A 169 -6.79 0.86 -6.82
N VAL A 170 -5.74 0.53 -6.08
CA VAL A 170 -5.20 1.38 -5.01
C VAL A 170 -3.73 1.59 -5.28
N LEU A 171 -3.33 2.85 -5.39
CA LEU A 171 -1.95 3.27 -5.37
C LEU A 171 -1.61 3.70 -3.94
N ASP A 172 -0.91 2.83 -3.23
CA ASP A 172 -0.53 3.11 -1.84
C ASP A 172 0.59 4.15 -1.74
N SER A 173 0.94 4.50 -0.50
CA SER A 173 1.97 5.51 -0.24
C SER A 173 3.36 5.14 -0.79
N GLN A 174 3.73 3.85 -0.80
CA GLN A 174 5.01 3.39 -1.33
C GLN A 174 5.01 3.46 -2.86
N GLN A 175 3.96 2.95 -3.49
CA GLN A 175 3.78 2.99 -4.94
C GLN A 175 3.68 4.42 -5.45
N LEU A 176 3.04 5.32 -4.70
CA LEU A 176 3.01 6.75 -5.01
C LEU A 176 4.40 7.38 -4.93
N LEU A 177 5.22 7.00 -3.94
CA LEU A 177 6.60 7.48 -3.83
C LEU A 177 7.46 6.97 -4.98
N GLU A 178 7.38 5.68 -5.32
CA GLU A 178 8.04 5.08 -6.48
C GLU A 178 7.62 5.79 -7.77
N LEU A 179 6.31 6.01 -7.94
CA LEU A 179 5.75 6.75 -9.07
C LEU A 179 6.31 8.18 -9.13
N VAL A 180 6.43 8.89 -8.01
CA VAL A 180 6.95 10.27 -7.97
C VAL A 180 8.44 10.31 -8.29
N GLN A 181 9.21 9.35 -7.76
CA GLN A 181 10.65 9.24 -7.94
C GLN A 181 11.04 8.68 -9.31
N GLY A 182 10.08 8.14 -10.06
CA GLY A 182 10.31 7.56 -11.38
C GLY A 182 10.86 6.15 -11.32
N GLU A 183 10.68 5.47 -10.19
CA GLU A 183 10.99 4.07 -10.03
C GLU A 183 9.87 3.20 -10.62
N PRO A 184 10.17 1.93 -10.99
CA PRO A 184 9.14 0.98 -11.38
C PRO A 184 8.12 0.82 -10.25
N VAL A 185 6.85 1.08 -10.54
CA VAL A 185 5.77 0.84 -9.59
C VAL A 185 5.42 -0.64 -9.66
N GLU A 186 5.71 -1.38 -8.59
CA GLU A 186 5.22 -2.74 -8.44
C GLU A 186 3.75 -2.69 -8.03
N LEU A 187 2.88 -2.81 -9.02
CA LEU A 187 1.46 -2.95 -8.76
C LEU A 187 1.17 -4.41 -8.40
N ASP A 188 0.24 -4.60 -7.48
CA ASP A 188 -0.47 -5.87 -7.35
C ASP A 188 -1.41 -6.05 -8.55
N GLU A 189 -0.85 -6.16 -9.75
CA GLU A 189 -1.61 -6.40 -10.97
C GLU A 189 -2.18 -7.82 -10.94
N GLU A 190 -3.50 -7.93 -11.00
CA GLU A 190 -4.17 -9.04 -11.69
C GLU A 190 -3.78 -8.97 -13.16
N PHE A 191 -2.63 -9.53 -13.52
CA PHE A 191 -2.26 -9.69 -14.92
C PHE A 191 -3.25 -10.66 -15.59
N PRO A 192 -3.71 -10.36 -16.82
CA PRO A 192 -4.39 -11.35 -17.64
C PRO A 192 -3.43 -12.53 -17.82
N VAL A 193 -3.93 -13.73 -17.54
CA VAL A 193 -3.21 -15.00 -17.69
C VAL A 193 -2.93 -15.24 -19.16
N ASP A 194 -1.85 -14.66 -19.68
CA ASP A 194 -1.24 -15.08 -20.92
C ASP A 194 -0.14 -16.10 -20.61
N THR A 195 -0.21 -17.22 -21.30
CA THR A 195 0.46 -18.48 -20.98
C THR A 195 1.98 -18.33 -20.91
N ALA A 196 2.55 -18.40 -19.70
CA ALA A 196 3.98 -18.57 -19.51
C ALA A 196 4.44 -19.84 -20.25
N GLN A 197 5.39 -19.67 -21.17
CA GLN A 197 6.01 -20.75 -21.93
C GLN A 197 6.62 -21.77 -20.96
N GLY A 198 6.10 -22.99 -21.01
CA GLY A 198 6.45 -24.09 -20.12
C GLY A 198 7.91 -24.50 -20.24
N GLY A 199 8.69 -24.20 -19.21
CA GLY A 199 9.91 -24.94 -18.89
C GLY A 199 9.60 -26.15 -18.00
N GLU A 200 10.54 -27.09 -17.92
CA GLU A 200 10.45 -28.35 -17.14
C GLU A 200 10.04 -28.11 -15.66
N ALA A 201 10.50 -27.02 -15.06
CA ALA A 201 10.13 -26.64 -13.70
C ALA A 201 8.66 -26.19 -13.55
N TYR A 202 8.08 -25.56 -14.59
CA TYR A 202 6.65 -25.18 -14.60
C TYR A 202 5.75 -26.41 -14.81
N GLU A 203 6.18 -27.36 -15.64
CA GLU A 203 5.46 -28.62 -15.82
C GLU A 203 5.45 -29.42 -14.52
N THR A 204 6.59 -29.52 -13.83
CA THR A 204 6.68 -30.16 -12.52
C THR A 204 5.80 -29.46 -11.47
N PHE A 205 5.79 -28.12 -11.45
CA PHE A 205 4.86 -27.34 -10.61
C PHE A 205 3.40 -27.68 -10.89
N ARG A 206 3.02 -27.70 -12.17
CA ARG A 206 1.66 -28.02 -12.61
C ARG A 206 1.26 -29.42 -12.20
N GLU A 207 2.13 -30.41 -12.37
CA GLU A 207 1.87 -31.80 -11.99
C GLU A 207 1.62 -31.93 -10.49
N VAL A 208 2.50 -31.36 -9.66
CA VAL A 208 2.40 -31.45 -8.20
C VAL A 208 1.12 -30.80 -7.68
N VAL A 209 0.84 -29.58 -8.12
CA VAL A 209 -0.37 -28.85 -7.67
C VAL A 209 -1.64 -29.53 -8.18
N SER A 210 -1.66 -30.01 -9.42
CA SER A 210 -2.84 -30.70 -9.99
C SER A 210 -3.10 -32.04 -9.31
N ALA A 211 -2.04 -32.80 -8.99
CA ALA A 211 -2.16 -34.08 -8.31
C ALA A 211 -2.71 -33.91 -6.89
N GLU A 212 -2.18 -32.95 -6.13
CA GLU A 212 -2.67 -32.64 -4.78
C GLU A 212 -4.11 -32.13 -4.82
N TYR A 213 -4.44 -31.23 -5.76
CA TYR A 213 -5.80 -30.72 -5.95
C TYR A 213 -6.81 -31.83 -6.26
N THR A 214 -6.41 -32.80 -7.09
CA THR A 214 -7.28 -33.92 -7.47
C THR A 214 -7.43 -34.90 -6.31
N ALA A 215 -6.36 -35.17 -5.56
CA ALA A 215 -6.36 -36.09 -4.43
C ALA A 215 -7.01 -35.53 -3.15
N ALA A 216 -7.13 -34.20 -3.05
CA ALA A 216 -7.66 -33.53 -1.87
C ALA A 216 -9.10 -33.95 -1.55
N THR A 217 -9.30 -34.42 -0.32
CA THR A 217 -10.63 -34.71 0.26
C THR A 217 -11.19 -33.52 1.05
N GLU A 218 -10.38 -32.49 1.29
CA GLU A 218 -10.71 -31.26 2.03
C GLU A 218 -9.99 -30.05 1.38
N PRO A 219 -10.41 -28.80 1.66
CA PRO A 219 -9.73 -27.60 1.18
C PRO A 219 -8.21 -27.61 1.48
N LEU A 220 -7.40 -27.30 0.47
CA LEU A 220 -5.95 -27.31 0.57
C LEU A 220 -5.40 -25.98 1.08
N ASN A 221 -4.55 -26.03 2.09
CA ASN A 221 -3.87 -24.84 2.61
C ASN A 221 -2.77 -24.32 1.66
N MET A 222 -2.80 -23.02 1.36
CA MET A 222 -1.89 -22.34 0.44
C MET A 222 -0.45 -22.35 0.89
N ALA A 223 -0.17 -22.08 2.16
CA ALA A 223 1.20 -22.01 2.64
C ALA A 223 1.84 -23.40 2.69
N SER A 224 1.09 -24.42 3.11
CA SER A 224 1.57 -25.80 3.13
C SER A 224 1.87 -26.32 1.74
N LEU A 225 0.99 -26.05 0.78
CA LEU A 225 1.21 -26.44 -0.61
C LEU A 225 2.39 -25.67 -1.24
N ALA A 226 2.48 -24.36 -1.01
CA ALA A 226 3.61 -23.54 -1.45
C ALA A 226 4.95 -24.02 -0.87
N ALA A 227 4.98 -24.35 0.43
CA ALA A 227 6.19 -24.85 1.10
C ALA A 227 6.64 -26.18 0.49
N ARG A 228 5.71 -27.11 0.23
CA ARG A 228 6.00 -28.41 -0.40
C ARG A 228 6.56 -28.24 -1.81
N VAL A 229 5.93 -27.37 -2.61
CA VAL A 229 6.40 -27.09 -3.98
C VAL A 229 7.78 -26.42 -3.97
N ARG A 230 8.05 -25.54 -3.00
CA ARG A 230 9.40 -24.97 -2.77
C ARG A 230 10.42 -26.03 -2.38
N THR A 231 10.06 -27.04 -1.58
CA THR A 231 10.96 -28.14 -1.24
C THR A 231 11.36 -28.97 -2.47
N GLN A 232 10.46 -29.14 -3.42
CA GLN A 232 10.73 -29.93 -4.64
C GLN A 232 11.45 -29.15 -5.74
N LEU A 233 11.09 -27.89 -5.96
CA LEU A 233 11.61 -27.09 -7.08
C LEU A 233 12.70 -26.09 -6.69
N GLY A 234 12.91 -25.90 -5.38
CA GLY A 234 14.05 -25.18 -4.82
C GLY A 234 14.32 -23.82 -5.46
N GLN A 235 15.58 -23.62 -5.87
CA GLN A 235 16.11 -22.35 -6.38
C GLN A 235 15.38 -21.85 -7.65
N SER A 236 14.83 -22.75 -8.47
CA SER A 236 14.12 -22.39 -9.71
C SER A 236 12.87 -21.56 -9.48
N ILE A 237 12.19 -21.71 -8.33
CA ILE A 237 11.04 -20.86 -7.96
C ILE A 237 11.52 -19.49 -7.49
N THR A 238 12.59 -19.45 -6.70
CA THR A 238 13.15 -18.22 -6.13
C THR A 238 13.71 -17.31 -7.23
N ASP A 239 14.45 -17.88 -8.17
CA ASP A 239 15.11 -17.13 -9.25
C ASP A 239 14.10 -16.65 -10.32
N SER A 240 13.05 -17.43 -10.57
CA SER A 240 12.00 -17.09 -11.54
C SER A 240 10.84 -16.29 -10.95
N ASN A 241 10.84 -16.07 -9.63
CA ASN A 241 9.73 -15.45 -8.91
C ASN A 241 8.38 -16.12 -9.24
N TRP A 242 8.28 -17.42 -8.98
CA TRP A 242 7.15 -18.26 -9.39
C TRP A 242 6.89 -18.22 -10.90
N PHE A 243 7.89 -18.50 -11.74
CA PHE A 243 7.75 -18.52 -13.21
C PHE A 243 7.23 -17.21 -13.81
N GLY A 244 7.54 -16.08 -13.17
CA GLY A 244 7.04 -14.75 -13.54
C GLY A 244 5.67 -14.41 -12.97
N PHE A 245 5.00 -15.30 -12.24
CA PHE A 245 3.70 -15.03 -11.61
C PHE A 245 3.79 -14.20 -10.33
N GLY A 246 4.99 -14.03 -9.75
CA GLY A 246 5.23 -13.20 -8.57
C GLY A 246 4.81 -13.82 -7.24
N SER A 247 3.79 -14.68 -7.23
CA SER A 247 3.35 -15.39 -6.04
C SER A 247 2.84 -16.79 -6.34
N PHE A 248 2.82 -17.65 -5.32
CA PHE A 248 2.26 -19.00 -5.44
C PHE A 248 0.79 -18.98 -5.85
N ALA A 249 -0.02 -18.15 -5.19
CA ALA A 249 -1.44 -18.03 -5.48
C ALA A 249 -1.69 -17.64 -6.94
N ARG A 250 -0.91 -16.69 -7.47
CA ARG A 250 -0.97 -16.29 -8.89
C ARG A 250 -0.55 -17.43 -9.83
N ALA A 251 0.49 -18.18 -9.49
CA ALA A 251 0.92 -19.34 -10.28
C ALA A 251 -0.14 -20.45 -10.33
N VAL A 252 -0.83 -20.71 -9.20
CA VAL A 252 -1.91 -21.70 -9.12
C VAL A 252 -3.14 -21.24 -9.90
N ALA A 253 -3.54 -19.97 -9.79
CA ALA A 253 -4.62 -19.41 -10.60
C ALA A 253 -4.33 -19.55 -12.11
N GLY A 254 -3.06 -19.41 -12.51
CA GLY A 254 -2.60 -19.63 -13.87
C GLY A 254 -2.80 -21.05 -14.42
N LEU A 255 -2.95 -22.07 -13.55
CA LEU A 255 -3.18 -23.46 -13.96
C LEU A 255 -4.57 -23.70 -14.54
N LYS A 256 -5.54 -22.82 -14.25
CA LYS A 256 -6.95 -22.95 -14.67
C LYS A 256 -7.52 -24.33 -14.35
N LEU A 257 -7.33 -24.78 -13.10
CA LEU A 257 -7.91 -26.03 -12.60
C LEU A 257 -9.45 -25.95 -12.63
N PRO A 258 -10.15 -27.06 -12.93
CA PRO A 258 -11.61 -27.07 -13.03
C PRO A 258 -12.25 -26.75 -11.68
N GLU A 259 -13.27 -25.89 -11.68
CA GLU A 259 -14.07 -25.54 -10.48
C GLU A 259 -13.26 -25.02 -9.28
N LEU A 260 -12.09 -24.45 -9.57
CA LEU A 260 -11.19 -23.89 -8.58
C LEU A 260 -11.79 -22.65 -7.90
N ARG A 261 -11.81 -22.68 -6.58
CA ARG A 261 -12.00 -21.52 -5.72
C ARG A 261 -10.78 -21.34 -4.83
N MET A 262 -10.49 -20.08 -4.52
CA MET A 262 -9.33 -19.69 -3.73
C MET A 262 -9.72 -18.59 -2.75
N SER A 263 -9.11 -18.63 -1.57
CA SER A 263 -9.05 -17.56 -0.59
C SER A 263 -7.58 -17.23 -0.29
N GLN A 264 -7.31 -16.30 0.62
CA GLN A 264 -5.94 -16.02 1.05
C GLN A 264 -5.22 -17.26 1.62
N LEU A 265 -5.97 -18.17 2.25
CA LEU A 265 -5.41 -19.31 2.99
C LEU A 265 -5.66 -20.67 2.34
N PHE A 266 -6.70 -20.80 1.50
CA PHE A 266 -7.12 -22.09 0.96
C PHE A 266 -7.36 -22.05 -0.55
N LEU A 267 -7.21 -23.21 -1.19
CA LEU A 267 -7.86 -23.51 -2.46
C LEU A 267 -8.71 -24.76 -2.33
N TRP A 268 -9.80 -24.83 -3.06
CA TRP A 268 -10.71 -25.98 -3.05
C TRP A 268 -11.45 -26.12 -4.37
N ASP A 269 -12.08 -27.26 -4.55
CA ASP A 269 -13.00 -27.53 -5.64
C ASP A 269 -14.42 -27.31 -5.13
N GLU A 270 -15.13 -26.32 -5.66
CA GLU A 270 -16.46 -25.96 -5.15
C GLU A 270 -17.52 -27.04 -5.36
N THR A 271 -17.26 -28.01 -6.23
CA THR A 271 -18.17 -29.14 -6.46
C THR A 271 -17.90 -30.32 -5.52
N ARG A 272 -16.71 -30.38 -4.93
CA ARG A 272 -16.28 -31.48 -4.06
C ARG A 272 -16.16 -31.09 -2.58
N HIS A 273 -15.89 -29.82 -2.29
CA HIS A 273 -15.56 -29.35 -0.94
C HIS A 273 -16.45 -28.18 -0.55
N ASP A 274 -16.87 -28.14 0.71
CA ASP A 274 -17.50 -26.96 1.29
C ASP A 274 -16.48 -25.82 1.38
N ALA A 275 -16.95 -24.59 1.18
CA ALA A 275 -16.11 -23.41 1.32
C ALA A 275 -15.55 -23.35 2.76
N PRO A 276 -14.22 -23.25 2.93
CA PRO A 276 -13.63 -23.19 4.26
C PRO A 276 -14.15 -21.94 4.98
N GLU A 277 -14.66 -22.09 6.20
CA GLU A 277 -15.11 -20.96 7.01
C GLU A 277 -13.95 -19.97 7.19
N PRO A 278 -14.19 -18.65 7.08
CA PRO A 278 -13.18 -17.63 7.34
C PRO A 278 -12.71 -17.74 8.80
N GLY A 279 -11.65 -18.52 9.04
CA GLY A 279 -11.10 -18.80 10.36
C GLY A 279 -10.57 -20.22 10.58
N ALA A 280 -10.88 -21.20 9.72
CA ALA A 280 -10.44 -22.58 9.93
C ALA A 280 -9.00 -22.80 9.42
N THR A 281 -8.08 -23.10 10.34
CA THR A 281 -6.65 -23.44 10.16
C THR A 281 -5.69 -22.29 9.79
N THR A 282 -5.27 -21.59 10.85
CA THR A 282 -4.06 -20.77 10.94
C THR A 282 -2.83 -21.59 10.53
N VAL A 283 -2.18 -21.18 9.44
CA VAL A 283 -0.77 -21.50 9.21
C VAL A 283 -0.03 -20.95 10.41
N GLN A 284 0.60 -21.81 11.21
CA GLN A 284 1.42 -21.40 12.34
C GLN A 284 2.60 -20.56 11.79
N GLY A 285 2.42 -19.25 11.78
CA GLY A 285 3.52 -18.31 11.93
C GLY A 285 4.21 -18.55 13.29
N PRO A 286 5.28 -17.81 13.61
CA PRO A 286 5.82 -17.85 14.97
C PRO A 286 4.66 -17.68 15.96
N ALA A 287 4.58 -18.53 16.98
CA ALA A 287 3.51 -18.46 17.99
C ALA A 287 3.58 -17.08 18.64
N GLN A 288 2.62 -16.22 18.29
CA GLN A 288 2.53 -14.85 18.77
C GLN A 288 1.31 -14.72 19.69
N PRO A 289 1.37 -13.83 20.70
CA PRO A 289 0.25 -13.63 21.62
C PRO A 289 -1.03 -13.28 20.87
N GLU A 290 -2.18 -13.73 21.39
CA GLU A 290 -3.49 -13.48 20.79
C GLU A 290 -3.73 -11.98 20.48
N PRO A 291 -3.33 -11.01 21.34
CA PRO A 291 -3.46 -9.58 21.03
C PRO A 291 -2.70 -9.16 19.77
N VAL A 292 -1.51 -9.73 19.55
CA VAL A 292 -0.66 -9.44 18.38
C VAL A 292 -1.21 -10.10 17.13
N GLU A 293 -1.73 -11.32 17.25
CA GLU A 293 -2.37 -12.01 16.13
C GLU A 293 -3.60 -11.25 15.63
N ARG A 294 -4.40 -10.69 16.56
CA ARG A 294 -5.53 -9.84 16.17
C ARG A 294 -5.08 -8.56 15.44
N LEU A 295 -4.00 -7.91 15.89
CA LEU A 295 -3.41 -6.76 15.17
C LEU A 295 -2.91 -7.15 13.77
N ALA A 296 -2.27 -8.32 13.64
CA ALA A 296 -1.82 -8.85 12.35
C ALA A 296 -2.96 -9.15 11.39
N ALA A 297 -4.12 -9.57 11.91
CA ALA A 297 -5.29 -9.86 11.09
C ALA A 297 -6.05 -8.60 10.63
N GLN A 298 -6.08 -7.55 11.44
CA GLN A 298 -6.94 -6.37 11.20
C GLN A 298 -6.18 -5.14 10.68
N LEU A 299 -4.88 -5.04 10.93
CA LEU A 299 -4.05 -3.89 10.54
C LEU A 299 -2.92 -4.25 9.58
N ASP A 300 -2.93 -5.46 9.05
CA ASP A 300 -1.84 -6.04 8.23
C ASP A 300 -0.47 -5.94 8.91
N LEU A 301 -0.44 -5.98 10.25
CA LEU A 301 0.81 -5.94 11.01
C LEU A 301 1.71 -7.12 10.57
N PRO A 302 2.97 -6.87 10.15
CA PRO A 302 3.86 -7.92 9.70
C PRO A 302 4.04 -9.02 10.74
N ARG A 303 3.78 -10.27 10.32
CA ARG A 303 3.97 -11.47 11.15
C ARG A 303 5.45 -11.81 11.27
N LEU A 304 6.12 -11.18 12.24
CA LEU A 304 7.56 -11.31 12.45
C LEU A 304 7.87 -11.92 13.84
N PRO A 305 8.93 -12.74 13.98
CA PRO A 305 9.42 -13.18 15.28
C PRO A 305 9.75 -12.00 16.20
N GLN A 306 9.39 -12.09 17.49
CA GLN A 306 9.64 -11.05 18.51
C GLN A 306 11.06 -10.48 18.46
N LYS A 307 12.07 -11.36 18.45
CA LYS A 307 13.50 -11.02 18.40
C LYS A 307 13.95 -10.23 17.15
N TRP A 308 13.11 -10.12 16.11
CA TRP A 308 13.46 -9.39 14.90
C TRP A 308 13.09 -7.90 14.97
N TRP A 309 12.14 -7.51 15.82
CA TRP A 309 11.73 -6.10 15.93
C TRP A 309 12.87 -5.16 16.34
N PRO A 310 13.67 -5.47 17.38
CA PRO A 310 14.80 -4.61 17.75
C PRO A 310 15.82 -4.44 16.61
N ALA A 311 16.14 -5.52 15.88
CA ALA A 311 17.08 -5.47 14.76
C ALA A 311 16.59 -4.55 13.63
N ILE A 312 15.28 -4.51 13.37
CA ILE A 312 14.67 -3.59 12.39
C ILE A 312 14.88 -2.14 12.86
N TYR A 313 14.55 -1.82 14.11
CA TYR A 313 14.69 -0.45 14.63
C TYR A 313 16.16 0.01 14.65
N GLU A 314 17.08 -0.87 15.05
CA GLU A 314 18.53 -0.60 15.04
C GLU A 314 19.05 -0.35 13.62
N THR A 315 18.58 -1.14 12.65
CA THR A 315 18.95 -0.96 11.26
C THR A 315 18.44 0.37 10.71
N LEU A 316 17.20 0.74 11.02
CA LEU A 316 16.63 2.03 10.60
C LEU A 316 17.37 3.22 11.23
N ALA A 317 17.70 3.13 12.52
CA ALA A 317 18.51 4.15 13.21
C ALA A 317 19.90 4.29 12.55
N ALA A 318 20.57 3.17 12.24
CA ALA A 318 21.86 3.20 11.56
C ALA A 318 21.78 3.82 10.15
N TYR A 319 20.68 3.62 9.43
CA TYR A 319 20.48 4.24 8.12
C TYR A 319 20.44 5.77 8.23
N VAL A 320 19.61 6.31 9.13
CA VAL A 320 19.40 7.77 9.27
C VAL A 320 20.59 8.51 9.88
N GLU A 321 21.45 7.81 10.61
CA GLU A 321 22.72 8.37 11.09
C GLU A 321 23.76 8.52 9.97
N SER A 322 23.72 7.66 8.96
CA SER A 322 24.77 7.56 7.94
C SER A 322 24.37 8.08 6.56
N HIS A 323 23.07 8.23 6.30
CA HIS A 323 22.55 8.63 5.00
C HIS A 323 21.61 9.83 5.14
N ARG A 324 21.54 10.63 4.07
CA ARG A 324 20.41 11.54 3.88
C ARG A 324 19.15 10.70 3.67
N PHE A 325 18.09 11.02 4.40
CA PHE A 325 16.87 10.22 4.36
C PHE A 325 16.23 10.24 2.97
N ASN A 326 15.92 9.04 2.46
CA ASN A 326 15.08 8.79 1.30
C ASN A 326 14.32 7.48 1.57
N LEU A 327 12.99 7.47 1.49
CA LEU A 327 12.23 6.30 1.96
C LEU A 327 12.55 5.02 1.17
N THR A 328 12.67 5.12 -0.15
CA THR A 328 12.90 3.96 -1.02
C THR A 328 14.29 3.36 -0.79
N GLN A 329 15.30 4.20 -0.67
CA GLN A 329 16.65 3.76 -0.32
C GLN A 329 16.71 3.21 1.11
N CYS A 330 16.02 3.86 2.06
CA CYS A 330 15.94 3.40 3.45
C CYS A 330 15.39 1.97 3.53
N THR A 331 14.27 1.71 2.85
CA THR A 331 13.60 0.41 2.89
C THR A 331 14.40 -0.69 2.17
N SER A 332 15.00 -0.38 1.01
CA SER A 332 15.82 -1.35 0.27
C SER A 332 17.13 -1.67 0.99
N TRP A 333 17.85 -0.65 1.46
CA TRP A 333 19.09 -0.80 2.21
C TRP A 333 18.87 -1.57 3.50
N SER A 334 17.82 -1.25 4.25
CA SER A 334 17.51 -1.91 5.53
C SER A 334 17.14 -3.37 5.33
N ARG A 335 16.32 -3.69 4.32
CA ARG A 335 16.00 -5.07 3.93
C ARG A 335 17.27 -5.87 3.65
N ASP A 336 18.15 -5.34 2.81
CA ASP A 336 19.37 -6.05 2.40
C ASP A 336 20.32 -6.26 3.59
N ARG A 337 20.48 -5.25 4.44
CA ARG A 337 21.29 -5.34 5.66
C ARG A 337 20.72 -6.34 6.68
N LEU A 338 19.41 -6.37 6.89
CA LEU A 338 18.75 -7.32 7.79
C LEU A 338 18.89 -8.76 7.28
N ARG A 339 18.77 -8.98 5.96
CA ARG A 339 19.02 -10.29 5.34
C ARG A 339 20.44 -10.76 5.63
N ASP A 340 21.44 -9.90 5.48
CA ASP A 340 22.86 -10.23 5.73
C ASP A 340 23.13 -10.54 7.21
N GLN A 341 22.30 -10.04 8.13
CA GLN A 341 22.34 -10.35 9.57
C GLN A 341 21.55 -11.62 9.95
N GLY A 342 20.98 -12.34 8.98
CA GLY A 342 20.16 -13.54 9.24
C GLY A 342 18.72 -13.22 9.69
N VAL A 343 18.24 -12.00 9.43
CA VAL A 343 16.89 -11.50 9.73
C VAL A 343 16.17 -11.19 8.41
N PRO A 344 15.74 -12.21 7.63
CA PRO A 344 15.14 -11.98 6.32
C PRO A 344 13.72 -11.38 6.45
N VAL A 345 13.64 -10.05 6.38
CA VAL A 345 12.37 -9.30 6.32
C VAL A 345 12.09 -8.82 4.90
N SER A 346 10.82 -8.66 4.54
CA SER A 346 10.45 -8.08 3.25
C SER A 346 10.64 -6.55 3.25
N ARG A 347 10.82 -5.95 2.06
CA ARG A 347 10.86 -4.48 1.91
C ARG A 347 9.56 -3.84 2.42
N GLY A 348 8.41 -4.47 2.14
CA GLY A 348 7.10 -4.01 2.60
C GLY A 348 6.97 -4.00 4.13
N ALA A 349 7.51 -5.01 4.83
CA ALA A 349 7.52 -5.04 6.30
C ALA A 349 8.38 -3.91 6.89
N VAL A 350 9.55 -3.64 6.29
CA VAL A 350 10.38 -2.49 6.69
C VAL A 350 9.63 -1.17 6.42
N ALA A 351 9.02 -1.03 5.24
CA ALA A 351 8.25 0.16 4.89
C ALA A 351 7.09 0.39 5.86
N PHE A 352 6.39 -0.67 6.29
CA PHE A 352 5.33 -0.61 7.30
C PHE A 352 5.83 -0.02 8.61
N VAL A 353 7.01 -0.43 9.08
CA VAL A 353 7.63 0.12 10.30
C VAL A 353 8.01 1.59 10.14
N VAL A 354 8.62 1.97 9.01
CA VAL A 354 8.99 3.38 8.75
C VAL A 354 7.76 4.28 8.69
N ARG A 355 6.68 3.84 8.03
CA ARG A 355 5.42 4.58 8.00
C ARG A 355 4.82 4.69 9.39
N GLY A 356 4.69 3.57 10.10
CA GLY A 356 4.13 3.55 11.44
C GLY A 356 4.90 4.43 12.41
N SER A 357 6.24 4.46 12.36
CA SER A 357 7.04 5.37 13.19
C SER A 357 6.79 6.84 12.83
N ALA A 358 6.71 7.17 11.54
CA ALA A 358 6.46 8.53 11.07
C ALA A 358 5.07 9.04 11.49
N PHE A 359 4.02 8.24 11.30
CA PHE A 359 2.66 8.58 11.75
C PHE A 359 2.52 8.53 13.28
N GLY A 360 3.37 7.77 13.98
CA GLY A 360 3.54 7.80 15.44
C GLY A 360 4.29 9.02 15.98
N GLY A 361 4.68 9.97 15.13
CA GLY A 361 5.36 11.21 15.54
C GLY A 361 6.89 11.10 15.59
N CYS A 362 7.47 10.01 15.08
CA CYS A 362 8.91 9.83 14.93
C CYS A 362 9.28 9.67 13.44
N PRO A 363 9.16 10.74 12.62
CA PRO A 363 9.63 10.71 11.25
C PRO A 363 11.15 10.54 11.21
N LEU A 364 11.62 9.62 10.38
CA LEU A 364 13.02 9.22 10.30
C LEU A 364 13.96 10.31 9.80
N PHE A 365 13.44 11.30 9.06
CA PHE A 365 14.20 12.45 8.57
C PHE A 365 14.36 13.59 9.60
N ARG A 366 13.82 13.45 10.82
CA ARG A 366 13.90 14.52 11.83
C ARG A 366 15.33 14.76 12.29
N LEU A 367 15.57 15.94 12.86
CA LEU A 367 16.83 16.32 13.48
C LEU A 367 16.63 16.60 14.98
N PRO A 368 17.45 16.03 15.88
CA PRO A 368 18.48 15.01 15.61
C PRO A 368 17.88 13.68 15.12
N PRO A 369 18.65 12.83 14.40
CA PRO A 369 18.18 11.53 13.94
C PRO A 369 17.63 10.67 15.09
N PRO A 370 16.52 9.95 14.91
CA PRO A 370 15.92 9.16 15.97
C PRO A 370 16.75 7.92 16.32
N THR A 371 16.75 7.57 17.60
CA THR A 371 17.32 6.33 18.11
C THR A 371 16.38 5.14 17.86
N ALA A 372 16.91 3.92 17.86
CA ALA A 372 16.11 2.69 17.72
C ALA A 372 14.96 2.60 18.74
N ALA A 373 15.20 3.05 19.97
CA ALA A 373 14.18 3.06 21.02
C ALA A 373 13.01 4.02 20.72
N GLU A 374 13.32 5.20 20.16
CA GLU A 374 12.30 6.18 19.76
C GLU A 374 11.51 5.71 18.53
N ILE A 375 12.17 5.07 17.57
CA ILE A 375 11.52 4.46 16.40
C ILE A 375 10.53 3.38 16.85
N GLY A 376 10.99 2.44 17.69
CA GLY A 376 10.15 1.35 18.20
C GLY A 376 8.97 1.86 19.03
N ALA A 377 9.21 2.81 19.96
CA ALA A 377 8.14 3.38 20.78
C ALA A 377 7.05 4.05 19.94
N ALA A 378 7.44 4.91 19.00
CA ALA A 378 6.49 5.59 18.11
C ALA A 378 5.75 4.63 17.19
N PHE A 379 6.42 3.59 16.69
CA PHE A 379 5.77 2.55 15.89
C PHE A 379 4.68 1.83 16.68
N VAL A 380 4.97 1.41 17.91
CA VAL A 380 3.98 0.70 18.75
C VAL A 380 2.82 1.61 19.15
N ASP A 381 3.11 2.86 19.50
CA ASP A 381 2.07 3.84 19.81
C ASP A 381 1.16 4.09 18.61
N ASN A 382 1.72 4.14 17.39
CA ASN A 382 0.94 4.22 16.17
C ASN A 382 0.05 3.00 15.94
N VAL A 383 0.58 1.79 16.12
CA VAL A 383 -0.18 0.54 15.95
C VAL A 383 -1.37 0.48 16.92
N LEU A 384 -1.15 0.82 18.20
CA LEU A 384 -2.21 0.84 19.20
C LEU A 384 -3.25 1.94 18.93
N SER A 385 -2.81 3.14 18.57
CA SER A 385 -3.73 4.23 18.20
C SER A 385 -4.56 3.90 16.96
N ARG A 386 -3.98 3.18 15.98
CA ARG A 386 -4.71 2.68 14.81
C ARG A 386 -5.72 1.62 15.18
N ALA A 387 -5.40 0.72 16.11
CA ALA A 387 -6.36 -0.25 16.59
C ALA A 387 -7.57 0.45 17.26
N GLU A 388 -7.32 1.44 18.11
CA GLU A 388 -8.40 2.24 18.70
C GLU A 388 -9.27 2.92 17.64
N SER A 389 -8.68 3.40 16.54
CA SER A 389 -9.42 4.07 15.47
C SER A 389 -10.38 3.17 14.67
N ILE A 390 -10.18 1.84 14.74
CA ILE A 390 -11.09 0.84 14.13
C ILE A 390 -11.96 0.15 15.19
N ASP A 391 -12.20 0.81 16.33
CA ASP A 391 -12.96 0.30 17.48
C ASP A 391 -12.41 -1.01 18.07
N MET A 392 -11.12 -1.30 17.85
CA MET A 392 -10.45 -2.44 18.45
C MET A 392 -9.93 -2.05 19.84
N THR A 393 -10.68 -2.43 20.88
CA THR A 393 -10.32 -2.15 22.27
C THR A 393 -9.36 -3.19 22.84
N PHE A 394 -8.28 -2.73 23.48
CA PHE A 394 -7.39 -3.55 24.28
C PHE A 394 -7.52 -3.21 25.77
N THR A 395 -7.43 -4.23 26.61
CA THR A 395 -7.18 -4.05 28.04
C THR A 395 -5.74 -3.56 28.28
N ASP A 396 -5.46 -3.04 29.48
CA ASP A 396 -4.12 -2.61 29.88
C ASP A 396 -3.10 -3.77 29.80
N GLU A 397 -3.52 -4.99 30.14
CA GLU A 397 -2.69 -6.20 30.09
C GLU A 397 -2.36 -6.61 28.64
N GLU A 398 -3.35 -6.57 27.75
CA GLU A 398 -3.13 -6.87 26.33
C GLU A 398 -2.26 -5.80 25.66
N SER A 399 -2.48 -4.52 25.99
CA SER A 399 -1.63 -3.42 25.51
C SER A 399 -0.18 -3.59 25.97
N THR A 400 0.03 -4.03 27.21
CA THR A 400 1.37 -4.37 27.73
C THR A 400 1.98 -5.55 26.99
N THR A 401 1.17 -6.58 26.67
CA THR A 401 1.61 -7.75 25.90
C THR A 401 2.06 -7.36 24.48
N VAL A 402 1.29 -6.50 23.80
CA VAL A 402 1.65 -5.98 22.47
C VAL A 402 2.95 -5.19 22.53
N ARG A 403 3.10 -4.30 23.53
CA ARG A 403 4.32 -3.53 23.75
C ARG A 403 5.53 -4.43 23.99
N GLY A 404 5.41 -5.45 24.85
CA GLY A 404 6.48 -6.40 25.12
C GLY A 404 6.87 -7.22 23.88
N TRP A 405 5.89 -7.60 23.05
CA TRP A 405 6.15 -8.31 21.79
C TRP A 405 6.87 -7.44 20.75
N LEU A 406 6.42 -6.20 20.55
CA LEU A 406 6.96 -5.33 19.50
C LEU A 406 8.25 -4.61 19.90
N LEU A 407 8.59 -4.55 21.20
CA LEU A 407 9.81 -3.93 21.72
C LEU A 407 10.83 -4.92 22.27
N ASP A 408 10.46 -6.21 22.38
CA ASP A 408 11.26 -7.24 23.06
C ASP A 408 11.63 -6.85 24.51
N LYS A 409 10.61 -6.49 25.30
CA LYS A 409 10.74 -5.96 26.68
C LYS A 409 9.85 -6.67 27.69
#